data_AF-A0A2N7B4P7-F1
#
_entry.id   AF-A0A2N7B4P7-F1
#
_cell.length_a   1.000
_cell.length_b   1.000
_cell.length_c   1.000
_cell.angle_alpha   90.00
_cell.angle_beta   90.00
_cell.angle_gamma   90.00
#
_symmetry.space_group_name_H-M   'P 1'
#
loop_
_entity.id
_entity.type
_entity.pdbx_description
1 polymer ?
#
loop_
_entity_poly.entity_id
_entity_poly.type
_entity_poly.pdbx_seq_one_letter_code
_entity_poly.pdbx_strand_id
1 'polypeptide(L)'
;MLNRRSFLQRASLLGLGSMLLDSCQVLDDVFPNKPSSVPPPTQIACWGDSLTFGKGGTPYPTVLANELPNYTVKNFGIDGQVSRAIVARQGGIPVTLSVEGNAFNGAGAIKVTKLSTQLLSTVANNLTMTLKGRVNEVPCTLTRTAKGGGEAQVESYTLTPAEASTVSVPADSVFISDDAVAYQSALQVLWLGRNDVPDFDGIVNLIDNCINYLPNPKFYLVLGILMSNQETKGTAGYKQISDFNALLQRRYGSNFVPMTPPTADELKAVGYTPTAQDQAQLAQDIFPAGVRSDYLHLNSLGYQIIARRIKDKLVAKNWYVQQAK
;
A
#
# COMPACT_ATOMS: atom_id res chain seq x y z
N MET A 1 -79.93 4.21 14.29
CA MET A 1 -80.32 5.62 14.10
C MET A 1 -79.20 6.30 13.31
N LEU A 2 -79.55 6.85 12.14
CA LEU A 2 -78.91 7.91 11.32
C LEU A 2 -77.37 8.02 11.34
N ASN A 3 -76.64 8.05 10.22
CA ASN A 3 -76.95 8.84 9.04
C ASN A 3 -76.19 8.37 7.78
N ARG A 4 -76.87 8.40 6.63
CA ARG A 4 -76.31 8.24 5.28
C ARG A 4 -75.68 9.56 4.82
N ARG A 5 -74.64 9.50 3.99
CA ARG A 5 -74.58 10.24 2.71
C ARG A 5 -73.38 9.82 1.86
N SER A 6 -73.73 9.26 0.71
CA SER A 6 -72.97 8.96 -0.50
C SER A 6 -72.43 10.21 -1.20
N PHE A 7 -71.35 10.12 -1.99
CA PHE A 7 -71.38 10.27 -3.47
C PHE A 7 -69.99 10.16 -4.14
N LEU A 8 -70.01 9.52 -5.32
CA LEU A 8 -69.15 9.66 -6.51
C LEU A 8 -67.83 8.89 -6.66
N GLN A 9 -67.98 7.81 -7.45
CA GLN A 9 -67.10 7.25 -8.48
C GLN A 9 -66.12 8.25 -9.15
N ARG A 10 -64.92 7.77 -9.45
CA ARG A 10 -64.42 7.64 -10.83
C ARG A 10 -63.28 6.63 -10.92
N ALA A 11 -63.44 5.70 -11.85
CA ALA A 11 -62.46 4.72 -12.27
C ALA A 11 -61.49 5.35 -13.29
N SER A 12 -60.23 4.91 -13.26
CA SER A 12 -59.43 4.66 -14.47
C SER A 12 -58.13 3.94 -14.12
N LEU A 13 -58.02 2.71 -14.62
CA LEU A 13 -56.79 1.94 -14.83
C LEU A 13 -55.71 2.80 -15.51
N LEU A 14 -54.44 2.60 -15.16
CA LEU A 14 -53.34 2.54 -16.14
C LEU A 14 -52.04 2.02 -15.49
N GLY A 15 -51.64 0.82 -15.95
CA GLY A 15 -50.27 0.30 -16.09
C GLY A 15 -49.21 0.59 -15.02
N LEU A 16 -49.00 -0.37 -14.12
CA LEU A 16 -47.70 -0.55 -13.46
C LEU A 16 -46.73 -1.20 -14.46
N GLY A 17 -46.09 -0.36 -15.27
CA GLY A 17 -44.88 -0.71 -15.99
C GLY A 17 -43.70 -0.70 -15.03
N SER A 18 -43.04 -1.85 -14.90
CA SER A 18 -41.82 -2.04 -14.13
C SER A 18 -40.71 -1.09 -14.61
N MET A 19 -40.36 -0.10 -13.81
CA MET A 19 -39.07 0.59 -13.91
C MET A 19 -38.24 0.22 -12.68
N LEU A 20 -37.31 -0.71 -12.89
CA LEU A 20 -36.16 -0.88 -12.02
C LEU A 20 -35.30 0.38 -12.16
N LEU A 21 -35.54 1.36 -11.28
CA LEU A 21 -34.64 2.50 -11.13
C LEU A 21 -33.37 2.03 -10.44
N ASP A 22 -32.26 2.19 -11.15
CA ASP A 22 -30.90 1.90 -10.73
C ASP A 22 -30.55 2.83 -9.55
N SER A 23 -30.78 2.33 -8.33
CA SER A 23 -30.78 3.11 -7.08
C SER A 23 -29.40 3.63 -6.65
N CYS A 24 -28.36 3.40 -7.45
CA CYS A 24 -27.00 3.87 -7.14
C CYS A 24 -26.71 5.27 -7.68
N GLN A 25 -27.32 5.73 -8.78
CA GLN A 25 -27.01 7.06 -9.34
C GLN A 25 -27.76 8.21 -8.65
N VAL A 26 -28.96 7.96 -8.13
CA VAL A 26 -29.82 9.02 -7.55
C VAL A 26 -29.34 9.48 -6.17
N LEU A 27 -28.57 8.66 -5.44
CA LEU A 27 -28.08 9.03 -4.10
C LEU A 27 -26.94 10.06 -4.13
N ASP A 28 -26.09 10.04 -5.18
CA ASP A 28 -24.98 11.00 -5.32
C ASP A 28 -25.48 12.42 -5.67
N ASP A 29 -26.61 12.54 -6.38
CA ASP A 29 -27.22 13.83 -6.73
C ASP A 29 -28.02 14.47 -5.58
N VAL A 30 -28.54 13.67 -4.64
CA VAL A 30 -29.35 14.16 -3.51
C VAL A 30 -28.50 14.54 -2.30
N PHE A 31 -27.31 13.96 -2.16
CA PHE A 31 -26.33 14.31 -1.13
C PHE A 31 -24.96 14.53 -1.77
N PRO A 32 -24.65 15.74 -2.28
CA PRO A 32 -23.29 16.04 -2.69
C PRO A 32 -22.38 15.78 -1.48
N ASN A 33 -21.50 14.78 -1.60
CA ASN A 33 -20.45 14.51 -0.62
C ASN A 33 -19.68 15.81 -0.42
N LYS A 34 -19.99 16.54 0.66
CA LYS A 34 -19.28 17.76 1.00
C LYS A 34 -17.81 17.36 1.14
N PRO A 35 -16.88 17.94 0.36
CA PRO A 35 -15.47 17.64 0.50
C PRO A 35 -15.08 17.83 1.96
N SER A 36 -14.31 16.88 2.51
CA SER A 36 -13.73 17.03 3.84
C SER A 36 -13.11 18.42 3.94
N SER A 37 -13.51 19.21 4.94
CA SER A 37 -12.93 20.54 5.20
C SER A 37 -11.50 20.46 5.73
N VAL A 38 -11.01 19.27 6.05
CA VAL A 38 -9.62 19.01 6.45
C VAL A 38 -8.77 18.91 5.17
N PRO A 39 -7.74 19.75 5.01
CA PRO A 39 -6.85 19.67 3.86
C PRO A 39 -6.06 18.35 3.85
N PRO A 40 -5.68 17.84 2.68
CA PRO A 40 -4.83 16.65 2.58
C PRO A 40 -3.46 16.90 3.24
N PRO A 41 -2.84 15.87 3.85
CA PRO A 41 -1.49 15.99 4.38
C PRO A 41 -0.48 16.22 3.25
N THR A 42 0.56 16.99 3.54
CA THR A 42 1.70 17.22 2.62
C THR A 42 2.82 16.19 2.78
N GLN A 43 2.63 15.19 3.66
CA GLN A 43 3.51 14.04 3.77
C GLN A 43 2.89 12.85 3.04
N ILE A 44 3.70 12.16 2.24
CA ILE A 44 3.33 10.91 1.56
C ILE A 44 4.28 9.82 2.04
N ALA A 45 3.74 8.74 2.59
CA ALA A 45 4.50 7.58 3.01
C ALA A 45 4.21 6.40 2.08
N CYS A 46 5.24 5.96 1.37
CA CYS A 46 5.15 4.87 0.40
C CYS A 46 5.62 3.56 1.05
N TRP A 47 4.70 2.68 1.43
CA TRP A 47 5.00 1.38 2.04
C TRP A 47 4.85 0.27 1.02
N GLY A 48 5.87 -0.57 0.92
CA GLY A 48 5.84 -1.71 0.02
C GLY A 48 7.11 -2.54 0.04
N ASP A 49 7.22 -3.36 -0.99
CA ASP A 49 8.33 -4.28 -1.23
C ASP A 49 9.40 -3.68 -2.19
N SER A 50 10.02 -4.54 -3.00
CA SER A 50 11.01 -4.22 -4.02
C SER A 50 10.52 -3.24 -5.09
N LEU A 51 9.22 -3.24 -5.40
CA LEU A 51 8.61 -2.31 -6.34
C LEU A 51 8.50 -0.89 -5.75
N THR A 52 8.34 -0.79 -4.44
CA THR A 52 8.42 0.50 -3.74
C THR A 52 9.85 0.93 -3.44
N PHE A 53 10.71 -0.01 -3.09
CA PHE A 53 12.16 0.22 -2.93
C PHE A 53 12.78 0.76 -4.22
N GLY A 54 12.27 0.32 -5.38
CA GLY A 54 12.69 0.76 -6.70
C GLY A 54 13.87 -0.03 -7.26
N LYS A 55 13.93 -1.34 -7.01
CA LYS A 55 15.08 -2.21 -7.34
C LYS A 55 15.63 -2.06 -8.77
N GLY A 56 14.76 -1.77 -9.73
CA GLY A 56 15.09 -1.69 -11.15
C GLY A 56 15.50 -0.32 -11.69
N GLY A 57 15.41 0.75 -10.91
CA GLY A 57 15.69 2.10 -11.41
C GLY A 57 15.42 3.21 -10.40
N THR A 58 15.11 4.41 -10.90
CA THR A 58 14.72 5.52 -10.00
C THR A 58 13.36 5.19 -9.38
N PRO A 59 13.25 5.06 -8.04
CA PRO A 59 12.01 4.64 -7.40
C PRO A 59 10.85 5.62 -7.66
N TYR A 60 9.63 5.12 -7.82
CA TYR A 60 8.46 6.00 -8.01
C TYR A 60 8.28 7.02 -6.87
N PRO A 61 8.61 6.76 -5.58
CA PRO A 61 8.52 7.78 -4.54
C PRO A 61 9.46 8.96 -4.79
N THR A 62 10.67 8.69 -5.34
CA THR A 62 11.63 9.74 -5.71
C THR A 62 11.12 10.57 -6.88
N VAL A 63 10.57 9.92 -7.91
CA VAL A 63 9.96 10.64 -9.04
C VAL A 63 8.77 11.48 -8.57
N LEU A 64 7.92 10.93 -7.72
CA LEU A 64 6.76 11.61 -7.14
C LEU A 64 7.17 12.84 -6.33
N ALA A 65 8.23 12.75 -5.52
CA ALA A 65 8.78 13.90 -4.79
C ALA A 65 9.18 15.05 -5.73
N ASN A 66 9.84 14.72 -6.83
CA ASN A 66 10.25 15.72 -7.83
C ASN A 66 9.05 16.34 -8.55
N GLU A 67 8.01 15.56 -8.82
CA GLU A 67 6.79 16.05 -9.48
C GLU A 67 5.84 16.81 -8.53
N LEU A 68 6.04 16.68 -7.22
CA LEU A 68 5.24 17.28 -6.15
C LEU A 68 6.14 18.01 -5.13
N PRO A 69 6.79 19.13 -5.50
CA PRO A 69 7.81 19.78 -4.67
C PRO A 69 7.30 20.31 -3.32
N ASN A 70 5.98 20.46 -3.14
CA ASN A 70 5.36 20.87 -1.87
C ASN A 70 5.07 19.68 -0.93
N TYR A 71 5.34 18.44 -1.38
CA TYR A 71 5.12 17.23 -0.61
C TYR A 71 6.44 16.63 -0.16
N THR A 72 6.49 16.17 1.10
CA THR A 72 7.57 15.31 1.56
C THR A 72 7.18 13.86 1.30
N VAL A 73 7.84 13.23 0.34
CA VAL A 73 7.60 11.82 -0.01
C VAL A 73 8.68 10.95 0.61
N LYS A 74 8.28 9.97 1.42
CA LYS A 74 9.19 9.03 2.07
C LYS A 74 9.02 7.63 1.49
N ASN A 75 10.14 7.06 1.04
CA ASN A 75 10.19 5.68 0.58
C ASN A 75 10.45 4.73 1.77
N PHE A 76 9.47 3.89 2.08
CA PHE A 76 9.55 2.79 3.05
C PHE A 76 9.55 1.41 2.38
N GLY A 77 9.97 1.34 1.12
CA GLY A 77 10.15 0.07 0.41
C GLY A 77 11.31 -0.74 0.99
N ILE A 78 11.11 -2.06 1.13
CA ILE A 78 12.19 -3.01 1.41
C ILE A 78 12.12 -4.13 0.37
N ASP A 79 13.22 -4.34 -0.35
CA ASP A 79 13.32 -5.41 -1.35
C ASP A 79 12.97 -6.78 -0.77
N GLY A 80 12.21 -7.60 -1.50
CA GLY A 80 11.85 -8.96 -1.12
C GLY A 80 10.93 -9.13 0.09
N GLN A 81 10.25 -8.08 0.58
CA GLN A 81 9.31 -8.21 1.70
C GLN A 81 7.93 -8.71 1.29
N VAL A 82 7.39 -9.61 2.11
CA VAL A 82 5.98 -10.02 2.08
C VAL A 82 5.08 -8.99 2.77
N SER A 83 3.78 -9.03 2.47
CA SER A 83 2.80 -8.06 2.97
C SER A 83 2.78 -7.95 4.49
N ARG A 84 2.86 -9.07 5.21
CA ARG A 84 2.81 -9.08 6.68
C ARG A 84 3.93 -8.25 7.31
N ALA A 85 5.15 -8.32 6.78
CA ALA A 85 6.27 -7.52 7.27
C ALA A 85 6.08 -6.02 6.98
N ILE A 86 5.53 -5.69 5.82
CA ILE A 86 5.23 -4.30 5.42
C ILE A 86 4.19 -3.68 6.37
N VAL A 87 3.09 -4.40 6.64
CA VAL A 87 2.02 -3.93 7.55
C VAL A 87 2.55 -3.75 8.98
N ALA A 88 3.41 -4.65 9.44
CA ALA A 88 4.05 -4.53 10.76
C ALA A 88 4.93 -3.28 10.87
N ARG A 89 5.69 -2.95 9.83
CA ARG A 89 6.50 -1.71 9.82
C ARG A 89 5.63 -0.45 9.73
N GLN A 90 4.54 -0.51 8.99
CA GLN A 90 3.63 0.61 8.80
C GLN A 90 2.80 0.90 10.07
N GLY A 91 2.58 -0.10 10.93
CA GLY A 91 1.84 0.02 12.18
C GLY A 91 0.46 -0.62 12.16
N GLY A 92 -0.01 -1.12 11.01
CA GLY A 92 -1.31 -1.79 10.87
C GLY A 92 -1.47 -3.06 11.71
N ILE A 93 -0.37 -3.72 12.08
CA ILE A 93 -0.40 -4.80 13.07
C ILE A 93 0.61 -4.51 14.19
N PRO A 94 0.25 -4.74 15.46
CA PRO A 94 1.16 -4.57 16.57
C PRO A 94 2.29 -5.58 16.49
N VAL A 95 3.52 -5.13 16.77
CA VAL A 95 4.69 -5.99 16.90
C VAL A 95 5.01 -6.15 18.36
N THR A 96 4.91 -7.37 18.87
CA THR A 96 5.44 -7.74 20.19
C THR A 96 6.78 -8.45 20.09
N LEU A 97 7.62 -8.27 21.10
CA LEU A 97 8.92 -8.91 21.24
C LEU A 97 9.18 -9.39 22.67
N SER A 98 10.09 -10.34 22.81
CA SER A 98 10.68 -10.73 24.10
C SER A 98 12.19 -10.63 24.01
N VAL A 99 12.84 -10.19 25.08
CA VAL A 99 14.31 -10.04 25.14
C VAL A 99 14.91 -10.97 26.19
N GLU A 100 16.18 -11.33 26.00
CA GLU A 100 16.94 -12.05 27.02
C GLU A 100 16.97 -11.26 28.34
N GLY A 101 16.68 -11.94 29.45
CA GLY A 101 16.62 -11.32 30.78
C GLY A 101 15.38 -10.46 31.06
N ASN A 102 14.43 -10.31 30.12
CA ASN A 102 13.18 -9.53 30.27
C ASN A 102 13.37 -8.08 30.78
N ALA A 103 14.51 -7.45 30.45
CA ALA A 103 14.81 -6.07 30.81
C ALA A 103 15.88 -5.49 29.89
N PHE A 104 15.92 -4.15 29.80
CA PHE A 104 17.14 -3.48 29.37
C PHE A 104 18.26 -3.73 30.40
N ASN A 105 19.52 -3.74 29.96
CA ASN A 105 20.67 -3.98 30.83
C ASN A 105 21.82 -3.03 30.50
N GLY A 106 21.66 -1.76 30.90
CA GLY A 106 22.60 -0.69 30.58
C GLY A 106 22.39 -0.17 29.15
N ALA A 107 23.49 0.14 28.46
CA ALA A 107 23.47 0.64 27.07
C ALA A 107 23.72 -0.46 26.02
N GLY A 108 23.84 -1.72 26.46
CA GLY A 108 24.21 -2.84 25.59
C GLY A 108 23.07 -3.32 24.69
N ALA A 109 23.43 -3.95 23.57
CA ALA A 109 22.49 -4.68 22.73
C ALA A 109 22.06 -5.98 23.42
N ILE A 110 20.76 -6.26 23.42
CA ILE A 110 20.17 -7.43 24.07
C ILE A 110 19.51 -8.29 23.01
N LYS A 111 19.71 -9.61 23.11
CA LYS A 111 19.11 -10.54 22.16
C LYS A 111 17.59 -10.51 22.25
N VAL A 112 16.93 -10.35 21.10
CA VAL A 112 15.49 -10.59 20.97
C VAL A 112 15.29 -12.09 20.78
N THR A 113 14.62 -12.73 21.72
CA THR A 113 14.39 -14.18 21.76
C THR A 113 13.11 -14.60 21.06
N LYS A 114 12.14 -13.69 20.95
CA LYS A 114 10.88 -13.87 20.24
C LYS A 114 10.47 -12.56 19.58
N LEU A 115 9.97 -12.64 18.36
CA LEU A 115 9.40 -11.51 17.62
C LEU A 115 8.15 -11.99 16.89
N SER A 116 7.00 -11.40 17.19
CA SER A 116 5.69 -11.81 16.64
C SER A 116 5.57 -11.66 15.12
N THR A 117 6.33 -10.73 14.53
CA THR A 117 6.49 -10.59 13.08
C THR A 117 7.87 -10.03 12.80
N GLN A 118 8.65 -10.73 11.97
CA GLN A 118 9.99 -10.31 11.56
C GLN A 118 9.91 -9.13 10.56
N LEU A 119 9.54 -7.95 11.07
CA LEU A 119 9.21 -6.77 10.27
C LEU A 119 10.39 -6.21 9.44
N LEU A 120 11.64 -6.57 9.78
CA LEU A 120 12.83 -6.23 8.99
C LEU A 120 13.33 -7.38 8.10
N SER A 121 12.65 -8.53 8.11
CA SER A 121 13.08 -9.68 7.30
C SER A 121 13.07 -9.34 5.81
N THR A 122 14.06 -9.88 5.09
CA THR A 122 14.14 -9.79 3.63
C THR A 122 15.05 -10.90 3.10
N VAL A 123 14.56 -11.60 2.09
CA VAL A 123 15.32 -12.62 1.34
C VAL A 123 16.32 -12.00 0.35
N ALA A 124 16.26 -10.70 0.10
CA ALA A 124 17.03 -10.05 -0.95
C ALA A 124 18.52 -9.91 -0.62
N ASN A 125 18.87 -9.79 0.65
CA ASN A 125 20.26 -9.61 1.10
C ASN A 125 20.42 -9.89 2.61
N ASN A 126 21.69 -9.93 3.03
CA ASN A 126 22.08 -10.10 4.43
C ASN A 126 22.51 -8.80 5.12
N LEU A 127 22.16 -7.63 4.57
CA LEU A 127 22.55 -6.37 5.15
C LEU A 127 21.97 -6.24 6.56
N THR A 128 22.77 -5.66 7.47
CA THR A 128 22.27 -5.24 8.77
C THR A 128 21.21 -4.17 8.56
N MET A 129 20.04 -4.36 9.16
CA MET A 129 18.92 -3.42 9.08
C MET A 129 18.55 -2.97 10.49
N THR A 130 18.17 -1.71 10.62
CA THR A 130 17.76 -1.14 11.90
C THR A 130 16.41 -0.44 11.77
N LEU A 131 15.67 -0.43 12.87
CA LEU A 131 14.43 0.33 13.02
C LEU A 131 14.41 0.95 14.40
N LYS A 132 14.26 2.27 14.45
CA LYS A 132 14.07 2.99 15.69
C LYS A 132 12.63 2.84 16.18
N GLY A 133 12.46 2.79 17.48
CA GLY A 133 11.16 2.67 18.10
C GLY A 133 11.24 2.78 19.61
N ARG A 134 10.15 2.36 20.27
CA ARG A 134 10.04 2.34 21.73
C ARG A 134 9.52 1.00 22.22
N VAL A 135 9.99 0.60 23.40
CA VAL A 135 9.40 -0.48 24.21
C VAL A 135 9.25 0.04 25.62
N ASN A 136 8.04 0.01 26.17
CA ASN A 136 7.71 0.57 27.49
C ASN A 136 8.27 1.99 27.67
N GLU A 137 7.97 2.86 26.71
CA GLU A 137 8.46 4.26 26.62
C GLU A 137 9.97 4.47 26.45
N VAL A 138 10.80 3.42 26.51
CA VAL A 138 12.26 3.54 26.29
C VAL A 138 12.57 3.61 24.79
N PRO A 139 13.16 4.71 24.28
CA PRO A 139 13.65 4.76 22.92
C PRO A 139 14.75 3.73 22.70
N CYS A 140 14.64 2.97 21.62
CA CYS A 140 15.54 1.86 21.32
C CYS A 140 15.66 1.64 19.81
N THR A 141 16.63 0.84 19.42
CA THR A 141 16.86 0.40 18.04
C THR A 141 16.74 -1.12 17.98
N LEU A 142 15.76 -1.60 17.22
CA LEU A 142 15.68 -3.00 16.80
C LEU A 142 16.66 -3.20 15.65
N THR A 143 17.57 -4.15 15.78
CA THR A 143 18.58 -4.46 14.75
C THR A 143 18.39 -5.89 14.28
N ARG A 144 18.24 -6.07 12.96
CA ARG A 144 18.32 -7.36 12.27
C ARG A 144 19.75 -7.55 11.76
N THR A 145 20.31 -8.73 11.97
CA THR A 145 21.45 -9.25 11.19
C THR A 145 21.07 -10.58 10.54
N ALA A 146 21.67 -10.91 9.40
CA ALA A 146 21.40 -12.16 8.71
C ALA A 146 22.67 -12.78 8.11
N LYS A 147 22.64 -14.10 7.93
CA LYS A 147 23.68 -14.90 7.25
C LYS A 147 23.00 -15.97 6.40
N GLY A 148 23.72 -16.54 5.44
CA GLY A 148 23.17 -17.52 4.49
C GLY A 148 22.57 -16.84 3.25
N GLY A 149 21.53 -17.40 2.63
CA GLY A 149 20.87 -16.80 1.49
C GLY A 149 19.66 -17.61 1.04
N GLY A 150 18.66 -16.94 0.45
CA GLY A 150 17.40 -17.58 0.07
C GLY A 150 16.73 -18.29 1.25
N GLU A 151 16.27 -19.52 1.04
CA GLU A 151 15.60 -20.34 2.06
C GLU A 151 16.51 -20.74 3.24
N ALA A 152 17.83 -20.71 3.06
CA ALA A 152 18.80 -21.02 4.11
C ALA A 152 19.22 -19.78 4.92
N GLN A 153 18.58 -18.62 4.69
CA GLN A 153 18.88 -17.41 5.43
C GLN A 153 18.46 -17.56 6.90
N VAL A 154 19.40 -17.27 7.80
CA VAL A 154 19.16 -17.24 9.24
C VAL A 154 19.28 -15.81 9.72
N GLU A 155 18.21 -15.33 10.36
CA GLU A 155 18.13 -13.98 10.92
C GLU A 155 18.26 -14.00 12.44
N SER A 156 18.89 -12.96 12.98
CA SER A 156 18.93 -12.71 14.42
C SER A 156 18.63 -11.24 14.71
N TYR A 157 18.02 -11.00 15.87
CA TYR A 157 17.52 -9.69 16.25
C TYR A 157 18.08 -9.28 17.61
N THR A 158 18.45 -8.01 17.73
CA THR A 158 18.82 -7.38 19.00
C THR A 158 18.05 -6.09 19.23
N LEU A 159 17.87 -5.72 20.49
CA LEU A 159 17.29 -4.47 20.92
C LEU A 159 18.33 -3.70 21.73
N THR A 160 18.63 -2.47 21.32
CA THR A 160 19.59 -1.60 22.01
C THR A 160 18.89 -0.32 22.45
N PRO A 161 18.88 0.04 23.74
CA PRO A 161 18.28 1.30 24.17
C PRO A 161 19.13 2.49 23.70
N ALA A 162 18.50 3.62 23.39
CA ALA A 162 19.21 4.82 22.91
C ALA A 162 20.11 5.44 23.98
N GLU A 163 19.72 5.29 25.25
CA GLU A 163 20.49 5.64 26.44
C GLU A 163 20.50 4.44 27.41
N ALA A 164 21.44 4.42 28.36
CA ALA A 164 21.53 3.33 29.32
C ALA A 164 20.20 3.16 30.09
N SER A 165 19.63 1.96 30.07
CA SER A 165 18.35 1.67 30.69
C SER A 165 18.36 0.32 31.38
N THR A 166 17.58 0.20 32.45
CA THR A 166 17.30 -1.05 33.17
C THR A 166 15.81 -1.36 33.25
N VAL A 167 15.00 -0.64 32.47
CA VAL A 167 13.53 -0.80 32.44
C VAL A 167 13.17 -2.24 32.05
N SER A 168 12.18 -2.81 32.73
CA SER A 168 11.68 -4.14 32.42
C SER A 168 11.06 -4.16 31.01
N VAL A 169 11.33 -5.25 30.30
CA VAL A 169 10.74 -5.61 29.02
C VAL A 169 10.12 -7.00 29.21
N PRO A 170 8.92 -7.09 29.82
CA PRO A 170 8.22 -8.36 29.97
C PRO A 170 8.08 -9.10 28.64
N ALA A 171 7.90 -10.42 28.70
CA ALA A 171 7.63 -11.21 27.51
C ALA A 171 6.44 -10.64 26.72
N ASP A 172 6.56 -10.66 25.39
CA ASP A 172 5.59 -10.11 24.45
C ASP A 172 5.27 -8.61 24.64
N SER A 173 6.24 -7.82 25.12
CA SER A 173 6.16 -6.35 25.15
C SER A 173 5.99 -5.77 23.75
N VAL A 174 5.18 -4.72 23.63
CA VAL A 174 4.93 -4.03 22.34
C VAL A 174 6.15 -3.18 21.95
N PHE A 175 6.61 -3.36 20.72
CA PHE A 175 7.53 -2.48 20.02
C PHE A 175 6.74 -1.52 19.14
N ILE A 176 6.92 -0.22 19.38
CA ILE A 176 6.27 0.85 18.62
C ILE A 176 7.32 1.47 17.69
N SER A 177 7.14 1.31 16.38
CA SER A 177 8.02 1.90 15.36
C SER A 177 7.92 3.43 15.35
N ASP A 178 9.06 4.12 15.38
CA ASP A 178 9.11 5.59 15.28
C ASP A 178 8.57 6.07 13.94
N ASP A 179 8.92 5.38 12.85
CA ASP A 179 8.46 5.72 11.50
C ASP A 179 6.95 5.52 11.34
N ALA A 180 6.40 4.48 11.95
CA ALA A 180 4.95 4.23 11.93
C ALA A 180 4.19 5.40 12.56
N VAL A 181 4.64 5.83 13.75
CA VAL A 181 4.03 6.96 14.47
C VAL A 181 4.23 8.27 13.72
N ALA A 182 5.44 8.56 13.27
CA ALA A 182 5.77 9.82 12.60
C ALA A 182 5.00 10.03 11.28
N TYR A 183 4.68 8.94 10.58
CA TYR A 183 3.95 8.99 9.30
C TYR A 183 2.52 8.44 9.40
N GLN A 184 1.96 8.28 10.61
CA GLN A 184 0.60 7.77 10.80
C GLN A 184 -0.44 8.65 10.11
N SER A 185 -0.27 9.98 10.18
CA SER A 185 -1.17 10.96 9.56
C SER A 185 -0.80 11.34 8.13
N ALA A 186 0.22 10.71 7.54
CA ALA A 186 0.60 10.94 6.15
C ALA A 186 -0.43 10.31 5.20
N LEU A 187 -0.46 10.79 3.95
CA LEU A 187 -1.12 10.05 2.89
C LEU A 187 -0.33 8.77 2.63
N GLN A 188 -0.99 7.62 2.75
CA GLN A 188 -0.33 6.33 2.55
C GLN A 188 -0.44 5.88 1.10
N VAL A 189 0.68 5.53 0.47
CA VAL A 189 0.70 4.76 -0.78
C VAL A 189 1.08 3.33 -0.42
N LEU A 190 0.15 2.40 -0.59
CA LEU A 190 0.27 1.02 -0.17
C LEU A 190 0.45 0.11 -1.39
N TRP A 191 1.64 -0.47 -1.56
CA TRP A 191 1.92 -1.46 -2.60
C TRP A 191 2.39 -2.77 -1.98
N LEU A 192 1.42 -3.63 -1.65
CA LEU A 192 1.61 -4.90 -0.95
C LEU A 192 1.14 -6.06 -1.85
N GLY A 193 1.70 -7.27 -1.63
CA GLY A 193 1.17 -8.51 -2.18
C GLY A 193 2.06 -9.21 -3.21
N ARG A 194 3.04 -8.53 -3.83
CA ARG A 194 3.78 -9.13 -4.96
C ARG A 194 4.66 -10.30 -4.54
N ASN A 195 5.28 -10.25 -3.37
CA ASN A 195 6.06 -11.36 -2.81
C ASN A 195 5.19 -12.41 -2.09
N ASP A 196 3.87 -12.20 -2.02
CA ASP A 196 2.93 -13.17 -1.47
C ASP A 196 2.39 -14.10 -2.59
N VAL A 197 2.57 -13.75 -3.87
CA VAL A 197 2.15 -14.58 -5.03
C VAL A 197 2.73 -16.00 -4.94
N PRO A 198 1.91 -17.07 -5.14
CA PRO A 198 0.50 -17.06 -5.56
C PRO A 198 -0.52 -17.05 -4.42
N ASP A 199 -0.09 -16.94 -3.17
CA ASP A 199 -0.96 -16.98 -2.00
C ASP A 199 -1.41 -15.57 -1.58
N PHE A 200 -2.67 -15.27 -1.84
CA PHE A 200 -3.28 -13.99 -1.45
C PHE A 200 -4.14 -14.09 -0.18
N ASP A 201 -4.07 -15.19 0.56
CA ASP A 201 -4.86 -15.33 1.78
C ASP A 201 -4.52 -14.23 2.80
N GLY A 202 -5.56 -13.64 3.39
CA GLY A 202 -5.43 -12.57 4.38
C GLY A 202 -4.85 -11.23 3.90
N ILE A 203 -4.36 -11.10 2.66
CA ILE A 203 -3.70 -9.86 2.18
C ILE A 203 -4.64 -8.66 2.19
N VAL A 204 -5.92 -8.87 1.86
CA VAL A 204 -6.94 -7.81 1.95
C VAL A 204 -7.08 -7.30 3.40
N ASN A 205 -7.13 -8.22 4.37
CA ASN A 205 -7.22 -7.84 5.80
C ASN A 205 -5.97 -7.09 6.26
N LEU A 206 -4.79 -7.47 5.75
CA LEU A 206 -3.55 -6.75 6.03
C LEU A 206 -3.59 -5.31 5.49
N ILE A 207 -4.09 -5.11 4.27
CA ILE A 207 -4.26 -3.76 3.71
C ILE A 207 -5.30 -2.96 4.52
N ASP A 208 -6.42 -3.58 4.92
CA ASP A 208 -7.41 -2.93 5.78
C ASP A 208 -6.82 -2.53 7.14
N ASN A 209 -5.95 -3.36 7.70
CA ASN A 209 -5.22 -3.04 8.94
C ASN A 209 -4.35 -1.78 8.77
N CYS A 210 -3.63 -1.64 7.65
CA CYS A 210 -2.90 -0.40 7.34
C CYS A 210 -3.83 0.82 7.29
N ILE A 211 -5.00 0.67 6.66
CA ILE A 211 -5.99 1.75 6.52
C ILE A 211 -6.65 2.06 7.87
N ASN A 212 -6.86 1.07 8.73
CA ASN A 212 -7.43 1.24 10.06
C ASN A 212 -6.46 1.89 11.05
N TYR A 213 -5.15 1.80 10.80
CA TYR A 213 -4.15 2.52 11.56
C TYR A 213 -4.18 4.05 11.32
N LEU A 214 -4.78 4.52 10.21
CA LEU A 214 -4.82 5.94 9.87
C LEU A 214 -5.91 6.69 10.64
N PRO A 215 -5.64 7.94 11.08
CA PRO A 215 -6.66 8.79 11.67
C PRO A 215 -7.70 9.20 10.63
N ASN A 216 -8.88 9.61 11.10
CA ASN A 216 -9.89 10.21 10.22
C ASN A 216 -9.60 11.71 10.00
N PRO A 217 -9.83 12.25 8.79
CA PRO A 217 -10.14 11.51 7.56
C PRO A 217 -8.92 10.74 7.01
N LYS A 218 -9.18 9.57 6.42
CA LYS A 218 -8.13 8.66 5.94
C LYS A 218 -7.69 9.01 4.52
N PHE A 219 -6.40 9.25 4.33
CA PHE A 219 -5.80 9.51 3.02
C PHE A 219 -4.92 8.33 2.61
N TYR A 220 -5.37 7.56 1.61
CA TYR A 220 -4.61 6.41 1.15
C TYR A 220 -4.88 6.08 -0.32
N LEU A 221 -3.90 5.42 -0.94
CA LEU A 221 -4.00 4.77 -2.23
C LEU A 221 -3.51 3.31 -2.10
N VAL A 222 -4.19 2.39 -2.77
CA VAL A 222 -3.80 0.97 -2.86
C VAL A 222 -3.41 0.67 -4.30
N LEU A 223 -2.17 0.23 -4.50
CA LEU A 223 -1.67 -0.17 -5.81
C LEU A 223 -1.97 -1.64 -6.07
N GLY A 224 -2.39 -1.96 -7.30
CA GLY A 224 -2.56 -3.35 -7.73
C GLY A 224 -1.24 -4.14 -7.76
N ILE A 225 -1.36 -5.46 -7.85
CA ILE A 225 -0.22 -6.36 -8.04
C ILE A 225 0.27 -6.24 -9.48
N LEU A 226 1.56 -5.98 -9.64
CA LEU A 226 2.23 -5.93 -10.95
C LEU A 226 2.42 -7.35 -11.48
N MET A 227 2.11 -7.56 -12.77
CA MET A 227 2.44 -8.80 -13.47
C MET A 227 3.92 -8.81 -13.90
N SER A 228 4.57 -9.95 -13.73
CA SER A 228 5.87 -10.28 -14.33
C SER A 228 5.70 -10.67 -15.80
N ASN A 229 6.81 -10.81 -16.53
CA ASN A 229 6.76 -11.30 -17.92
C ASN A 229 6.41 -12.79 -18.09
N GLN A 230 6.26 -13.53 -17.00
CA GLN A 230 5.84 -14.94 -17.04
C GLN A 230 4.33 -15.10 -16.80
N GLU A 231 3.66 -14.04 -16.35
CA GLU A 231 2.23 -14.03 -16.02
C GLU A 231 1.43 -13.41 -17.17
N THR A 232 1.67 -13.90 -18.39
CA THR A 232 0.98 -13.44 -19.61
C THR A 232 -0.44 -13.99 -19.70
N LYS A 233 -1.28 -13.35 -20.53
CA LYS A 233 -2.65 -13.81 -20.82
C LYS A 233 -2.71 -15.33 -21.05
N GLY A 234 -3.68 -15.96 -20.38
CA GLY A 234 -3.93 -17.41 -20.47
C GLY A 234 -3.15 -18.25 -19.44
N THR A 235 -2.18 -17.68 -18.73
CA THR A 235 -1.50 -18.40 -17.63
C THR A 235 -2.35 -18.40 -16.35
N ALA A 236 -2.10 -19.38 -15.47
CA ALA A 236 -2.76 -19.43 -14.15
C ALA A 236 -2.41 -18.19 -13.29
N GLY A 237 -1.14 -17.76 -13.32
CA GLY A 237 -0.68 -16.57 -12.60
C GLY A 237 -1.36 -15.29 -13.09
N TYR A 238 -1.55 -15.12 -14.40
CA TYR A 238 -2.33 -14.02 -14.97
C TYR A 238 -3.74 -13.98 -14.39
N LYS A 239 -4.44 -15.12 -14.36
CA LYS A 239 -5.81 -15.21 -13.85
C LYS A 239 -5.85 -14.85 -12.36
N GLN A 240 -4.96 -15.42 -11.55
CA GLN A 240 -4.88 -15.16 -10.11
C GLN A 240 -4.64 -13.67 -9.81
N ILE A 241 -3.65 -13.05 -10.45
CA ILE A 241 -3.33 -11.63 -10.26
C ILE A 241 -4.46 -10.73 -10.77
N SER A 242 -5.07 -11.07 -11.91
CA SER A 242 -6.19 -10.29 -12.45
C SER A 242 -7.41 -10.35 -11.53
N ASP A 243 -7.77 -11.53 -11.03
CA ASP A 243 -8.88 -11.72 -10.10
C ASP A 243 -8.63 -10.96 -8.79
N PHE A 244 -7.40 -11.01 -8.27
CA PHE A 244 -7.04 -10.28 -7.06
C PHE A 244 -7.03 -8.76 -7.27
N ASN A 245 -6.52 -8.27 -8.39
CA ASN A 245 -6.59 -6.84 -8.74
C ASN A 245 -8.03 -6.36 -8.90
N ALA A 246 -8.93 -7.16 -9.48
CA ALA A 246 -10.35 -6.84 -9.54
C ALA A 246 -10.99 -6.79 -8.14
N LEU A 247 -10.58 -7.67 -7.22
CA LEU A 247 -10.99 -7.62 -5.81
C LEU A 247 -10.51 -6.33 -5.12
N LEU A 248 -9.24 -5.94 -5.29
CA LEU A 248 -8.70 -4.70 -4.73
C LEU A 248 -9.43 -3.48 -5.29
N GLN A 249 -9.68 -3.44 -6.60
CA GLN A 249 -10.42 -2.37 -7.24
C GLN A 249 -11.84 -2.25 -6.69
N ARG A 250 -12.56 -3.37 -6.56
CA ARG A 250 -13.92 -3.38 -5.98
C ARG A 250 -13.94 -2.91 -4.53
N ARG A 251 -12.92 -3.28 -3.73
CA ARG A 251 -12.86 -2.92 -2.30
C ARG A 251 -12.46 -1.47 -2.06
N TYR A 252 -11.48 -0.95 -2.79
CA TYR A 252 -10.90 0.37 -2.51
C TYR A 252 -11.37 1.47 -3.47
N GLY A 253 -12.12 1.11 -4.53
CA GLY A 253 -12.81 2.05 -5.41
C GLY A 253 -11.89 3.14 -5.96
N SER A 254 -12.24 4.40 -5.72
CA SER A 254 -11.46 5.55 -6.19
C SER A 254 -10.03 5.61 -5.65
N ASN A 255 -9.74 4.96 -4.52
CA ASN A 255 -8.41 4.86 -3.90
C ASN A 255 -7.53 3.77 -4.53
N PHE A 256 -8.06 2.93 -5.42
CA PHE A 256 -7.27 1.93 -6.13
C PHE A 256 -6.52 2.54 -7.33
N VAL A 257 -5.24 2.20 -7.48
CA VAL A 257 -4.40 2.57 -8.63
C VAL A 257 -4.05 1.30 -9.42
N PRO A 258 -4.51 1.18 -10.68
CA PRO A 258 -4.26 -0.02 -11.48
C PRO A 258 -2.80 -0.11 -11.90
N MET A 259 -2.20 -1.29 -11.69
CA MET A 259 -0.87 -1.65 -12.21
C MET A 259 -0.97 -2.37 -13.56
N THR A 260 -1.87 -1.91 -14.42
CA THR A 260 -2.01 -2.38 -15.81
C THR A 260 -0.83 -1.91 -16.66
N PRO A 261 -0.51 -2.56 -17.79
CA PRO A 261 0.53 -2.07 -18.69
C PRO A 261 0.30 -0.62 -19.14
N PRO A 262 1.36 0.11 -19.52
CA PRO A 262 1.24 1.51 -19.89
C PRO A 262 0.50 1.68 -21.22
N THR A 263 -0.32 2.73 -21.29
CA THR A 263 -0.94 3.16 -22.55
C THR A 263 0.10 3.78 -23.49
N ALA A 264 -0.26 3.93 -24.77
CA ALA A 264 0.59 4.63 -25.74
C ALA A 264 0.92 6.07 -25.30
N ASP A 265 -0.04 6.77 -24.69
CA ASP A 265 0.15 8.13 -24.18
C ASP A 265 1.08 8.17 -22.97
N GLU A 266 0.98 7.18 -22.06
CA GLU A 266 1.90 7.07 -20.92
C GLU A 266 3.35 6.82 -21.38
N LEU A 267 3.55 5.92 -22.35
CA LEU A 267 4.87 5.66 -22.94
C LEU A 267 5.43 6.92 -23.62
N LYS A 268 4.60 7.60 -24.42
CA LYS A 268 4.98 8.85 -25.07
C LYS A 268 5.33 9.95 -24.06
N ALA A 269 4.57 10.06 -22.98
CA ALA A 269 4.79 11.07 -21.94
C ALA A 269 6.13 10.88 -21.22
N VAL A 270 6.66 9.65 -21.14
CA VAL A 270 8.00 9.38 -20.62
C VAL A 270 9.08 9.35 -21.70
N GLY A 271 8.77 9.79 -22.92
CA GLY A 271 9.71 9.87 -24.04
C GLY A 271 10.10 8.51 -24.61
N TYR A 272 9.25 7.49 -24.43
CA TYR A 272 9.52 6.14 -24.89
C TYR A 272 8.68 5.76 -26.11
N THR A 273 9.35 5.27 -27.16
CA THR A 273 8.69 4.70 -28.34
C THR A 273 8.79 3.17 -28.29
N PRO A 274 7.66 2.44 -28.20
CA PRO A 274 7.69 0.98 -28.07
C PRO A 274 8.17 0.28 -29.33
N THR A 275 9.02 -0.73 -29.15
CA THR A 275 9.45 -1.66 -30.19
C THR A 275 8.34 -2.66 -30.55
N ALA A 276 8.54 -3.45 -31.61
CA ALA A 276 7.62 -4.54 -31.95
C ALA A 276 7.50 -5.58 -30.82
N GLN A 277 8.60 -5.84 -30.08
CA GLN A 277 8.58 -6.72 -28.91
C GLN A 277 7.73 -6.13 -27.78
N ASP A 278 7.85 -4.83 -27.52
CA ASP A 278 7.04 -4.15 -26.51
C ASP A 278 5.56 -4.20 -26.86
N GLN A 279 5.21 -3.99 -28.13
CA GLN A 279 3.83 -4.12 -28.61
C GLN A 279 3.27 -5.53 -28.41
N ALA A 280 4.06 -6.56 -28.69
CA ALA A 280 3.66 -7.94 -28.44
C ALA A 280 3.42 -8.22 -26.94
N GLN A 281 4.25 -7.65 -26.06
CA GLN A 281 4.12 -7.79 -24.61
C GLN A 281 2.92 -7.01 -24.04
N LEU A 282 2.67 -5.81 -24.55
CA LEU A 282 1.47 -5.03 -24.22
C LEU A 282 0.20 -5.81 -24.59
N ALA A 283 0.18 -6.50 -25.74
CA ALA A 283 -0.94 -7.35 -26.13
C ALA A 283 -1.18 -8.54 -25.17
N GLN A 284 -0.15 -8.95 -24.43
CA GLN A 284 -0.20 -9.99 -23.39
C GLN A 284 -0.52 -9.47 -21.98
N ASP A 285 -0.93 -8.19 -21.87
CA ASP A 285 -1.25 -7.49 -20.61
C ASP A 285 -0.10 -7.43 -19.58
N ILE A 286 1.15 -7.38 -20.05
CA ILE A 286 2.32 -7.19 -19.19
C ILE A 286 3.06 -5.90 -19.51
N PHE A 287 3.75 -5.32 -18.51
CA PHE A 287 4.64 -4.18 -18.77
C PHE A 287 5.72 -4.59 -19.78
N PRO A 288 5.99 -3.77 -20.82
CA PRO A 288 6.94 -4.15 -21.86
C PRO A 288 8.40 -4.09 -21.36
N ALA A 289 9.29 -4.83 -22.03
CA ALA A 289 10.71 -4.93 -21.69
C ALA A 289 11.40 -3.56 -21.71
N GLY A 290 10.99 -2.67 -22.62
CA GLY A 290 11.48 -1.29 -22.69
C GLY A 290 11.35 -0.46 -21.41
N VAL A 291 10.39 -0.78 -20.54
CA VAL A 291 10.14 -0.08 -19.27
C VAL A 291 10.34 -0.98 -18.04
N ARG A 292 10.91 -2.18 -18.24
CA ARG A 292 11.32 -3.10 -17.17
C ARG A 292 12.84 -3.19 -17.10
N SER A 293 13.36 -3.52 -15.92
CA SER A 293 14.78 -3.78 -15.70
C SER A 293 15.09 -5.28 -15.75
N ASP A 294 14.14 -6.11 -15.33
CA ASP A 294 14.26 -7.56 -15.32
C ASP A 294 12.91 -8.23 -15.63
N TYR A 295 12.70 -9.46 -15.16
CA TYR A 295 11.46 -10.21 -15.38
C TYR A 295 10.23 -9.60 -14.67
N LEU A 296 10.42 -8.79 -13.62
CA LEU A 296 9.37 -8.20 -12.79
C LEU A 296 9.52 -6.69 -12.61
N HIS A 297 10.69 -6.22 -12.18
CA HIS A 297 10.90 -4.86 -11.72
C HIS A 297 10.89 -3.86 -12.88
N LEU A 298 10.34 -2.68 -12.61
CA LEU A 298 10.31 -1.57 -13.55
C LEU A 298 11.67 -0.88 -13.60
N ASN A 299 12.05 -0.32 -14.75
CA ASN A 299 13.17 0.61 -14.83
C ASN A 299 12.71 2.04 -14.51
N SER A 300 13.60 3.03 -14.62
CA SER A 300 13.26 4.44 -14.31
C SER A 300 12.07 4.98 -15.11
N LEU A 301 11.89 4.57 -16.37
CA LEU A 301 10.74 4.98 -17.20
C LEU A 301 9.44 4.34 -16.68
N GLY A 302 9.48 3.05 -16.35
CA GLY A 302 8.33 2.36 -15.77
C GLY A 302 7.92 2.95 -14.43
N TYR A 303 8.87 3.24 -13.53
CA TYR A 303 8.56 3.91 -12.27
C TYR A 303 8.05 5.34 -12.44
N GLN A 304 8.49 6.07 -13.47
CA GLN A 304 7.94 7.38 -13.79
C GLN A 304 6.46 7.30 -14.19
N ILE A 305 6.06 6.27 -14.94
CA ILE A 305 4.64 6.02 -15.24
C ILE A 305 3.85 5.79 -13.95
N ILE A 306 4.34 4.95 -13.04
CA ILE A 306 3.67 4.69 -11.76
C ILE A 306 3.52 5.97 -10.92
N ALA A 307 4.58 6.79 -10.83
CA ALA A 307 4.54 8.05 -10.11
C ALA A 307 3.47 9.01 -10.67
N ARG A 308 3.33 9.09 -12.00
CA ARG A 308 2.32 9.92 -12.65
C ARG A 308 0.90 9.41 -12.43
N ARG A 309 0.67 8.09 -12.47
CA ARG A 309 -0.64 7.51 -12.09
C ARG A 309 -1.04 7.86 -10.66
N ILE A 310 -0.09 7.82 -9.72
CA ILE A 310 -0.33 8.24 -8.34
C ILE A 310 -0.68 9.72 -8.30
N LYS A 311 0.11 10.58 -8.95
CA LYS A 311 -0.15 12.02 -9.01
C LYS A 311 -1.53 12.33 -9.60
N ASP A 312 -1.90 11.69 -10.71
CA ASP A 312 -3.22 11.88 -11.34
C ASP A 312 -4.35 11.48 -10.40
N LYS A 313 -4.16 10.43 -9.60
CA LYS A 313 -5.10 10.05 -8.54
C LYS A 313 -5.18 11.10 -7.43
N LEU A 314 -4.07 11.69 -7.01
CA LEU A 314 -4.09 12.78 -6.02
C LEU A 314 -4.83 14.01 -6.55
N VAL A 315 -4.61 14.37 -7.82
CA VAL A 315 -5.31 15.47 -8.51
C VAL A 315 -6.81 15.18 -8.57
N ALA A 316 -7.21 14.01 -9.08
CA ALA A 316 -8.62 13.62 -9.21
C ALA A 316 -9.38 13.60 -7.88
N LYS A 317 -8.67 13.42 -6.75
CA LYS A 317 -9.24 13.40 -5.42
C LYS A 317 -9.21 14.76 -4.71
N ASN A 318 -8.69 15.81 -5.35
CA ASN A 318 -8.38 17.10 -4.72
C ASN A 318 -7.46 16.95 -3.48
N TRP A 319 -6.60 15.93 -3.51
CA TRP A 319 -5.57 15.70 -2.49
C TRP A 319 -4.23 16.34 -2.86
N TYR A 320 -4.21 17.04 -4.00
CA TYR A 320 -3.11 17.82 -4.53
C TYR A 320 -3.40 19.32 -4.39
N VAL A 321 -2.48 20.07 -3.77
CA VAL A 321 -2.53 21.53 -3.77
C VAL A 321 -1.73 22.06 -4.96
N GLN A 322 -2.43 22.49 -6.01
CA GLN A 322 -1.81 23.14 -7.17
C GLN A 322 -1.39 24.55 -6.77
N GLN A 323 -0.16 24.97 -7.08
CA GLN A 323 0.24 26.38 -6.91
C GLN A 323 -0.57 27.26 -7.87
N ALA A 324 -1.07 28.39 -7.37
CA ALA A 324 -1.34 29.53 -8.23
C ALA A 324 -0.01 29.96 -8.84
N LYS A 325 0.08 29.93 -10.18
CA LYS A 325 1.22 30.51 -10.90
C LYS A 325 1.26 32.02 -10.73
#